data_AF-A0A522U7K6-F1
#
_entry.id   AF-A0A522U7K6-F1
#
_cell.length_a   1.000
_cell.length_b   1.000
_cell.length_c   1.000
_cell.angle_alpha   90.00
_cell.angle_beta   90.00
_cell.angle_gamma   90.00
#
_symmetry.space_group_name_H-M   'P 1'
#
loop_
_entity.id
_entity.type
_entity.pdbx_description
1 polymer ?
#
loop_
_entity_poly.entity_id
_entity_poly.type
_entity_poly.pdbx_seq_one_letter_code
_entity_poly.pdbx_strand_id
1 'polypeptide(L)'
;MNRARRLARLLRILSAVIAEPGLNPLELAERAGVSERTLRRDLVQLRGLGYEIAYTGGYEVQEKLNLEGRTGHRSLGGVYEQHLELLRKQLPQGLAARVTEEVDSLAPAALASLFATAIERYARAAR
;
A
#
# COMPACT_ATOMS: atom_id res chain seq x y z
N MET A 1 -3.47 17.24 12.81
CA MET A 1 -3.12 15.81 12.68
C MET A 1 -1.68 15.68 12.22
N ASN A 2 -0.83 14.94 12.94
CA ASN A 2 0.60 14.79 12.64
C ASN A 2 0.80 14.17 11.23
N ARG A 3 1.78 14.68 10.47
CA ARG A 3 2.15 14.23 9.12
C ARG A 3 2.43 12.73 9.06
N ALA A 4 3.08 12.16 10.09
CA ALA A 4 3.32 10.73 10.21
C ALA A 4 2.02 9.91 10.32
N ARG A 5 1.09 10.33 11.18
CA ARG A 5 -0.22 9.67 11.32
C ARG A 5 -1.04 9.75 10.03
N ARG A 6 -0.91 10.84 9.26
CA ARG A 6 -1.54 10.98 7.95
C ARG A 6 -0.94 10.02 6.95
N LEU A 7 0.40 9.95 6.84
CA LEU A 7 1.06 9.03 5.93
C LEU A 7 0.75 7.58 6.23
N ALA A 8 0.80 7.18 7.51
CA ALA A 8 0.41 5.84 7.94
C ALA A 8 -1.04 5.49 7.57
N ARG A 9 -1.95 6.48 7.53
CA ARG A 9 -3.33 6.26 7.08
C ARG A 9 -3.45 6.11 5.57
N LEU A 10 -2.70 6.89 4.79
CA LEU A 10 -2.65 6.74 3.34
C LEU A 10 -2.15 5.34 2.96
N LEU A 11 -1.07 4.87 3.61
CA LEU A 11 -0.52 3.54 3.36
C LEU A 11 -1.48 2.43 3.79
N ARG A 12 -2.28 2.62 4.85
CA ARG A 12 -3.36 1.68 5.22
C ARG A 12 -4.47 1.60 4.19
N ILE A 13 -4.91 2.75 3.65
CA ILE A 13 -5.92 2.77 2.57
C ILE A 13 -5.36 2.06 1.33
N LEU A 14 -4.12 2.37 0.93
CA LEU A 14 -3.47 1.72 -0.20
C LEU A 14 -3.36 0.20 0.01
N SER A 15 -2.95 -0.24 1.21
CA SER A 15 -2.88 -1.66 1.55
C SER A 15 -4.25 -2.34 1.46
N ALA A 16 -5.33 -1.68 1.87
CA ALA A 16 -6.67 -2.24 1.78
C ALA A 16 -7.11 -2.42 0.31
N VAL A 17 -6.87 -1.41 -0.54
CA VAL A 17 -7.19 -1.49 -1.98
C VAL A 17 -6.40 -2.60 -2.68
N ILE A 18 -5.12 -2.77 -2.34
CA ILE A 18 -4.27 -3.82 -2.95
C ILE A 18 -4.66 -5.22 -2.47
N ALA A 19 -4.95 -5.36 -1.17
CA ALA A 19 -5.29 -6.67 -0.58
C ALA A 19 -6.66 -7.17 -1.03
N GLU A 20 -7.59 -6.26 -1.27
CA GLU A 20 -8.98 -6.56 -1.60
C GLU A 20 -9.49 -5.54 -2.63
N PRO A 21 -9.18 -5.75 -3.92
CA PRO A 21 -9.68 -4.89 -4.99
C PRO A 21 -11.19 -5.08 -5.17
N GLY A 22 -11.88 -4.01 -5.59
CA GLY A 22 -13.32 -4.05 -5.85
C GLY A 22 -14.19 -3.60 -4.67
N LEU A 23 -13.59 -3.22 -3.52
CA LEU A 23 -14.34 -2.70 -2.39
C LEU A 23 -15.08 -1.39 -2.74
N ASN A 24 -16.34 -1.29 -2.32
CA ASN A 24 -17.09 -0.06 -2.42
C ASN A 24 -16.59 0.97 -1.37
N PRO A 25 -17.02 2.25 -1.44
CA PRO A 25 -16.50 3.29 -0.55
C PRO A 25 -16.74 3.02 0.95
N LEU A 26 -17.86 2.39 1.31
CA LEU A 26 -18.18 2.08 2.70
C LEU A 26 -17.28 0.96 3.22
N GLU A 27 -17.18 -0.14 2.47
CA GLU A 27 -16.36 -1.30 2.82
C GLU A 27 -14.87 -0.91 2.92
N LEU A 28 -14.38 -0.13 1.95
CA LEU A 28 -12.99 0.32 1.97
C LEU A 28 -12.71 1.26 3.16
N ALA A 29 -13.66 2.11 3.52
CA ALA A 29 -13.53 3.01 4.66
C ALA A 29 -13.48 2.21 5.97
N GLU A 30 -14.37 1.22 6.12
CA GLU A 30 -14.39 0.30 7.25
C GLU A 30 -13.07 -0.49 7.34
N ARG A 31 -12.64 -1.10 6.23
CA ARG A 31 -11.40 -1.88 6.14
C ARG A 31 -10.15 -1.07 6.50
N ALA A 32 -10.11 0.21 6.15
CA ALA A 32 -9.02 1.12 6.45
C ALA A 32 -9.13 1.80 7.84
N GLY A 33 -10.26 1.62 8.54
CA GLY A 33 -10.55 2.23 9.84
C GLY A 33 -10.72 3.75 9.77
N VAL A 34 -11.42 4.26 8.76
CA VAL A 34 -11.63 5.70 8.51
C VAL A 34 -13.08 5.98 8.15
N SER A 35 -13.52 7.25 8.22
CA SER A 35 -14.82 7.65 7.67
C SER A 35 -14.77 7.76 6.14
N GLU A 36 -15.90 7.56 5.44
CA GLU A 36 -15.98 7.76 3.99
C GLU A 36 -15.49 9.13 3.53
N ARG A 37 -15.80 10.20 4.29
CA ARG A 37 -15.30 11.55 4.03
C ARG A 37 -13.76 11.59 4.05
N THR A 38 -13.15 10.90 5.02
CA THR A 38 -11.69 10.82 5.14
C THR A 38 -11.10 9.98 4.01
N LEU A 39 -11.74 8.85 3.68
CA LEU A 39 -11.36 8.00 2.57
C LEU A 39 -11.30 8.79 1.25
N ARG A 40 -12.39 9.49 0.89
CA ARG A 40 -12.45 10.26 -0.37
C ARG A 40 -11.33 11.29 -0.46
N ARG A 41 -11.05 12.02 0.62
CA ARG A 41 -9.95 13.00 0.67
C ARG A 41 -8.58 12.33 0.51
N ASP A 42 -8.38 11.22 1.20
CA ASP A 42 -7.08 10.54 1.22
C ASP A 42 -6.82 9.77 -0.09
N LEU A 43 -7.86 9.30 -0.79
CA LEU A 43 -7.77 8.76 -2.15
C LEU A 43 -7.33 9.82 -3.17
N VAL A 44 -7.84 11.06 -3.06
CA VAL A 44 -7.35 12.19 -3.89
C VAL A 44 -5.87 12.42 -3.65
N GLN A 45 -5.44 12.34 -2.38
CA GLN A 45 -4.04 12.50 -2.05
C GLN A 45 -3.16 11.37 -2.57
N LEU A 46 -3.61 10.11 -2.48
CA LEU A 46 -2.90 8.97 -3.05
C LEU A 46 -2.72 9.12 -4.56
N ARG A 47 -3.76 9.55 -5.28
CA ARG A 47 -3.65 9.89 -6.71
C ARG A 47 -2.63 11.01 -6.99
N GLY A 48 -2.63 12.05 -6.16
CA GLY A 48 -1.62 13.12 -6.25
C GLY A 48 -0.18 12.67 -5.94
N LEU A 49 0.01 11.51 -5.31
CA LEU A 49 1.31 10.88 -5.08
C LEU A 49 1.73 9.92 -6.20
N GLY A 50 0.92 9.78 -7.26
CA GLY A 50 1.19 8.89 -8.39
C GLY A 50 0.62 7.48 -8.24
N TYR A 51 -0.23 7.22 -7.24
CA TYR A 51 -0.96 5.96 -7.16
C TYR A 51 -2.21 6.01 -8.03
N GLU A 52 -2.26 5.17 -9.06
CA GLU A 52 -3.40 5.08 -9.96
C GLU A 52 -4.55 4.28 -9.33
N ILE A 53 -5.33 4.92 -8.46
CA ILE A 53 -6.50 4.30 -7.83
C ILE A 53 -7.76 4.77 -8.54
N ALA A 54 -8.45 3.84 -9.21
CA ALA A 54 -9.68 4.08 -9.94
C ALA A 54 -10.89 3.45 -9.23
N TYR A 55 -12.09 3.88 -9.64
CA TYR A 55 -13.35 3.29 -9.21
C TYR A 55 -14.10 2.73 -10.41
N THR A 56 -14.17 1.41 -10.50
CA THR A 56 -14.68 0.63 -11.65
C THR A 56 -15.64 -0.44 -11.16
N GLY A 57 -16.72 -0.01 -10.50
CA GLY A 57 -17.59 -0.91 -9.72
C GLY A 57 -17.05 -1.21 -8.32
N GLY A 58 -15.89 -0.67 -7.98
CA GLY A 58 -15.18 -0.78 -6.71
C GLY A 58 -13.80 -0.13 -6.84
N TYR A 59 -13.10 0.10 -5.73
CA TYR A 59 -11.75 0.68 -5.77
C TYR A 59 -10.69 -0.36 -6.12
N GLU A 60 -9.85 -0.04 -7.09
CA GLU A 60 -8.72 -0.88 -7.49
C GLU A 60 -7.51 -0.02 -7.89
N VAL A 61 -6.31 -0.58 -7.74
CA VAL A 61 -5.09 0.01 -8.31
C VAL A 61 -5.02 -0.41 -9.77
N GLN A 62 -5.08 0.56 -10.68
CA GLN A 62 -4.86 0.32 -12.09
C GLN A 62 -3.35 0.19 -12.34
N GLU A 63 -2.92 -0.92 -12.94
CA GLU A 63 -1.52 -1.08 -13.39
C GLU A 63 -1.31 -0.55 -14.81
N LYS A 64 -2.40 -0.30 -15.54
CA LYS A 64 -2.38 0.17 -16.92
C LYS A 64 -2.64 1.67 -16.95
N LEU A 65 -1.60 2.49 -16.77
CA LEU A 65 -1.25 3.65 -17.62
C LEU A 65 -0.16 4.52 -16.96
N ASN A 66 1.11 4.20 -17.27
CA ASN A 66 2.29 5.09 -17.17
C ASN A 66 2.80 5.38 -15.74
N LEU A 67 4.09 5.26 -15.49
CA LEU A 67 5.15 6.03 -16.14
C LEU A 67 6.34 5.14 -16.53
N GLU A 68 6.91 5.38 -17.72
CA GLU A 68 8.22 4.86 -18.19
C GLU A 68 8.33 3.41 -18.73
N GLY A 69 7.30 2.88 -19.40
CA GLY A 69 7.52 1.82 -20.40
C GLY A 69 8.20 0.54 -19.90
N ARG A 70 8.02 0.18 -18.62
CA ARG A 70 8.39 -1.14 -18.11
C ARG A 70 7.12 -1.95 -17.91
N THR A 71 6.77 -2.76 -18.91
CA THR A 71 5.87 -3.90 -18.81
C THR A 71 6.47 -5.01 -17.92
N GLY A 72 6.94 -4.65 -16.73
CA GLY A 72 7.45 -5.56 -15.72
C GLY A 72 6.59 -5.41 -14.49
N HIS A 73 6.01 -6.52 -14.01
CA HIS A 73 5.46 -6.67 -12.67
C HIS A 73 6.16 -5.72 -11.69
N ARG A 74 5.43 -4.84 -10.98
CA ARG A 74 6.02 -3.93 -10.01
C ARG A 74 6.83 -4.78 -9.02
N SER A 75 8.15 -4.81 -9.18
CA SER A 75 8.97 -5.75 -8.42
C SER A 75 8.87 -5.39 -6.95
N LEU A 76 8.99 -6.38 -6.06
CA LEU A 76 9.00 -6.12 -4.62
C LEU A 76 10.03 -5.03 -4.26
N GLY A 77 11.19 -5.03 -4.91
CA GLY A 77 12.20 -3.97 -4.80
C GLY A 77 11.70 -2.60 -5.25
N GLY A 78 11.05 -2.50 -6.41
CA GLY A 78 10.49 -1.24 -6.90
C GLY A 78 9.36 -0.70 -6.00
N VAL A 79 8.52 -1.58 -5.45
CA VAL A 79 7.52 -1.19 -4.43
C VAL A 79 8.22 -0.64 -3.20
N TYR A 80 9.27 -1.31 -2.74
CA TYR A 80 10.02 -0.90 -1.55
C TYR A 80 10.67 0.48 -1.73
N GLU A 81 11.37 0.68 -2.84
CA GLU A 81 12.01 1.96 -3.20
C GLU A 81 11.00 3.11 -3.27
N GLN A 82 9.83 2.89 -3.86
CA GLN A 82 8.76 3.88 -3.93
C GLN A 82 8.30 4.30 -2.51
N HIS A 83 8.14 3.35 -1.59
CA HIS A 83 7.76 3.66 -0.21
C HIS A 83 8.86 4.44 0.53
N LEU A 84 10.14 4.09 0.33
CA LEU A 84 11.26 4.85 0.89
C LEU A 84 11.29 6.28 0.38
N GLU A 85 11.08 6.49 -0.92
CA GLU A 85 11.03 7.82 -1.51
C GLU A 85 9.87 8.64 -0.92
N LEU A 86 8.71 8.02 -0.73
CA LEU A 86 7.57 8.67 -0.08
C LEU A 86 7.85 9.03 1.38
N LEU A 87 8.47 8.14 2.15
CA LEU A 87 8.87 8.44 3.54
C LEU A 87 9.80 9.65 3.58
N ARG A 88 10.81 9.69 2.71
CA ARG A 88 11.77 10.81 2.60
C ARG A 88 11.11 12.13 2.21
N LYS A 89 10.14 12.09 1.28
CA LYS A 89 9.38 13.29 0.85
C LYS A 89 8.38 13.77 1.91
N GLN A 90 7.82 12.85 2.68
CA GLN A 90 6.68 13.11 3.55
C GLN A 90 7.00 13.20 5.05
N LEU A 91 8.16 12.76 5.52
CA LEU A 91 8.52 12.81 6.94
C LEU A 91 9.81 13.59 7.15
N PRO A 92 10.04 14.16 8.37
CA PRO A 92 11.34 14.66 8.74
C PRO A 92 12.42 13.57 8.60
N GLN A 93 13.62 13.94 8.15
CA GLN A 93 14.71 13.00 7.83
C GLN A 93 14.99 11.99 8.96
N GLY A 94 15.08 12.46 10.20
CA GLY A 94 15.35 11.59 11.35
C GLY A 94 14.24 10.56 11.62
N LEU A 95 12.97 10.92 11.37
CA LEU A 95 11.87 9.97 11.51
C LEU A 95 11.82 9.00 10.33
N ALA A 96 12.04 9.48 9.10
CA ALA A 96 12.11 8.63 7.92
C ALA A 96 13.21 7.56 8.05
N ALA A 97 14.38 7.94 8.56
CA ALA A 97 15.50 7.03 8.81
C ALA A 97 15.13 5.92 9.82
N ARG A 98 14.54 6.30 10.97
CA ARG A 98 14.12 5.33 11.99
C ARG A 98 13.06 4.35 11.47
N VAL A 99 12.08 4.85 10.72
CA VAL A 99 11.04 4.00 10.10
C VAL A 99 11.67 3.05 9.08
N THR A 100 12.65 3.53 8.29
CA THR A 100 13.36 2.70 7.31
C THR A 100 14.13 1.58 8.00
N GLU A 101 14.93 1.92 9.02
CA GLU A 101 15.70 0.97 9.80
C GLU A 101 14.80 -0.09 10.47
N GLU A 102 13.67 0.32 11.04
CA GLU A 102 12.68 -0.60 11.62
C GLU A 102 12.12 -1.55 10.56
N VAL A 103 11.71 -1.04 9.39
CA VAL A 103 11.19 -1.86 8.30
C VAL A 103 12.25 -2.82 7.76
N ASP A 104 13.48 -2.36 7.54
CA ASP A 104 14.60 -3.20 7.07
C ASP A 104 14.90 -4.36 8.04
N SER A 105 14.82 -4.09 9.35
CA SER A 105 15.04 -5.12 10.37
C SER A 105 13.95 -6.20 10.39
N LEU A 106 12.70 -5.84 10.08
CA LEU A 106 11.54 -6.72 10.16
C LEU A 106 11.21 -7.40 8.83
N ALA A 107 11.58 -6.80 7.70
CA ALA A 107 11.19 -7.25 6.36
C ALA A 107 11.59 -8.72 6.07
N PRO A 108 12.81 -9.20 6.39
CA PRO A 108 13.18 -10.59 6.08
C PRO A 108 12.27 -11.61 6.78
N ALA A 109 11.98 -11.41 8.06
CA ALA A 109 11.11 -12.29 8.84
C ALA A 109 9.66 -12.23 8.34
N ALA A 110 9.16 -11.03 8.04
CA ALA A 110 7.81 -10.85 7.49
C ALA A 110 7.65 -11.53 6.13
N LEU A 111 8.64 -11.42 5.24
CA LEU A 111 8.64 -12.08 3.93
C LEU A 111 8.67 -13.60 4.07
N ALA A 112 9.52 -14.16 4.94
CA ALA A 112 9.56 -15.60 5.19
C ALA A 112 8.20 -16.13 5.68
N SER A 113 7.55 -15.41 6.61
CA SER A 113 6.22 -15.75 7.11
C SER A 113 5.13 -15.70 6.02
N LEU A 114 5.20 -14.70 5.13
CA LEU A 114 4.28 -14.59 3.99
C LEU A 114 4.41 -15.80 3.05
N PHE A 115 5.63 -16.22 2.73
CA PHE A 115 5.86 -17.41 1.91
C PHE A 115 5.35 -18.68 2.59
N ALA A 116 5.64 -18.88 3.88
CA ALA A 116 5.16 -20.03 4.64
C ALA A 116 3.62 -20.11 4.59
N THR A 117 2.94 -18.99 4.86
CA THR A 117 1.48 -18.88 4.81
C THR A 117 0.92 -19.19 3.42
N ALA A 118 1.58 -18.72 2.35
CA ALA A 118 1.16 -19.00 0.98
C ALA A 118 1.30 -20.49 0.65
N ILE A 119 2.43 -21.10 1.01
CA ILE A 119 2.70 -22.52 0.78
C ILE A 119 1.64 -23.38 1.48
N GLU A 120 1.36 -23.12 2.76
CA GLU A 120 0.36 -23.87 3.52
C GLU A 120 -1.04 -23.79 2.91
N ARG A 121 -1.42 -22.61 2.42
CA ARG A 121 -2.73 -22.39 1.79
C ARG A 121 -2.91 -23.25 0.55
N TYR A 122 -1.93 -23.28 -0.33
CA TYR A 122 -1.99 -24.09 -1.55
C TYR A 122 -1.78 -25.59 -1.26
N ALA A 123 -0.97 -25.95 -0.26
CA ALA A 123 -0.80 -27.33 0.16
C ALA A 123 -2.09 -27.93 0.75
N ARG A 124 -2.93 -27.12 1.40
CA ARG A 124 -4.27 -27.55 1.87
C ARG A 124 -5.27 -27.70 0.72
N ALA A 125 -5.23 -26.80 -0.27
CA ALA A 125 -6.15 -26.83 -1.41
C ALA A 125 -5.87 -27.99 -2.40
N ALA A 126 -4.66 -28.56 -2.37
CA ALA A 126 -4.24 -29.66 -3.21
C ALA A 126 -4.53 -31.06 -2.62
N ARG A 127 -5.17 -31.13 -1.44
CA ARG A 127 -5.61 -32.37 -0.78
C ARG A 127 -7.10 -32.56 -0.97
#